data_AF-A0A929GJP7-F1
#
_entry.id   AF-A0A929GJP7-F1
#
_cell.length_a   1.000
_cell.length_b   1.000
_cell.length_c   1.000
_cell.angle_alpha   90.00
_cell.angle_beta   90.00
_cell.angle_gamma   90.00
#
_symmetry.space_group_name_H-M   'P 1'
#
loop_
_entity.id
_entity.type
_entity.pdbx_description
1 polymer ?
#
loop_
_entity_poly.entity_id
_entity_poly.type
_entity_poly.pdbx_seq_one_letter_code
_entity_poly.pdbx_strand_id
1 'polypeptide(L)'
;AVQIIRSSSSAALNYGEAQGAESKKDFIHKSSIVLKELRETHISLKLIKDSKISSEQSGLTRLIDECNQLVAIFHKTVTTAKSRM
;
A
#
# COMPACT_ATOMS: atom_id res chain seq x y z
N ALA A 1 -0.18 -8.90 14.54
CA ALA A 1 -0.80 -7.55 14.51
C ALA A 1 0.20 -6.43 14.21
N VAL A 2 1.35 -6.36 14.90
CA VAL A 2 2.32 -5.24 14.78
C VAL A 2 2.76 -4.95 13.34
N GLN A 3 3.04 -5.98 12.53
CA GLN A 3 3.52 -5.78 11.15
C GLN A 3 2.49 -5.12 10.21
N ILE A 4 1.19 -5.37 10.42
CA ILE A 4 0.14 -4.71 9.63
C ILE A 4 0.06 -3.24 9.97
N ILE A 5 -0.04 -2.92 11.27
CA ILE A 5 -0.12 -1.53 11.73
C ILE A 5 1.08 -0.73 11.22
N ARG A 6 2.28 -1.32 11.25
CA ARG A 6 3.47 -0.68 10.70
C ARG A 6 3.35 -0.40 9.20
N SER A 7 3.07 -1.43 8.39
CA SER A 7 3.03 -1.27 6.93
C SER A 7 1.87 -0.38 6.46
N SER A 8 0.67 -0.54 7.02
CA SER A 8 -0.49 0.28 6.64
C SER A 8 -0.31 1.75 7.01
N SER A 9 0.22 2.05 8.20
CA SER A 9 0.51 3.43 8.61
C SER A 9 1.67 4.02 7.82
N SER A 10 2.72 3.23 7.55
CA SER A 10 3.86 3.67 6.72
C SER A 10 3.40 4.09 5.32
N ALA A 11 2.47 3.34 4.70
CA ALA A 11 1.89 3.72 3.40
C ALA A 11 1.22 5.10 3.43
N ALA A 12 0.41 5.38 4.47
CA ALA A 12 -0.27 6.66 4.61
C ALA A 12 0.71 7.82 4.84
N LEU A 13 1.69 7.65 5.74
CA LEU A 13 2.69 8.67 6.05
C LEU A 13 3.57 9.01 4.84
N ASN A 14 4.09 7.99 4.14
CA ASN A 14 4.89 8.18 2.93
C ASN A 14 4.09 8.84 1.80
N TYR A 15 2.77 8.62 1.74
CA TYR A 15 1.94 9.31 0.75
C TYR A 15 1.83 10.81 1.07
N GLY A 16 1.71 11.19 2.34
CA GLY A 16 1.77 12.58 2.76
C GLY A 16 3.08 13.25 2.33
N GLU A 17 4.21 12.56 2.48
CA GLU A 17 5.51 13.06 1.98
C GLU A 17 5.57 13.16 0.45
N ALA A 18 4.93 12.23 -0.27
CA ALA A 18 4.86 12.25 -1.72
C ALA A 18 4.03 13.45 -2.22
N GLN A 19 2.98 13.85 -1.50
CA GLN A 19 2.20 15.05 -1.84
C GLN A 19 3.02 16.34 -1.72
N GLY A 20 4.01 16.37 -0.83
CA GLY A 20 4.98 17.46 -0.69
C GLY A 20 6.29 17.26 -1.46
N ALA A 21 6.32 16.40 -2.49
CA ALA A 21 7.56 16.09 -3.20
C ALA A 21 8.17 17.31 -3.91
N GLU A 22 9.49 17.46 -3.77
CA GLU A 22 10.23 18.61 -4.32
C GLU A 22 10.56 18.46 -5.82
N SER A 23 10.40 17.26 -6.37
CA SER A 23 10.61 16.98 -7.78
C SER A 23 9.81 15.78 -8.27
N LYS A 24 9.69 15.60 -9.60
CA LYS A 24 9.09 14.39 -10.19
C LYS A 24 9.81 13.11 -9.75
N LYS A 25 11.15 13.15 -9.66
CA LYS A 25 11.96 12.00 -9.24
C LYS A 25 11.69 11.63 -7.78
N ASP A 26 11.58 12.64 -6.91
CA ASP A 26 11.22 12.48 -5.50
C ASP A 26 9.80 11.92 -5.34
N PHE A 27 8.83 12.48 -6.09
CA PHE A 27 7.45 11.96 -6.11
C PHE A 27 7.40 10.48 -6.49
N ILE A 28 8.14 10.08 -7.54
CA ILE A 28 8.21 8.68 -7.99
C ILE A 28 8.85 7.80 -6.93
N HIS A 29 9.92 8.26 -6.28
CA HIS A 29 10.60 7.52 -5.23
C HIS A 29 9.66 7.27 -4.04
N LYS A 30 9.08 8.33 -3.47
CA LYS A 30 8.15 8.25 -2.34
C LYS A 30 6.89 7.44 -2.66
N SER A 31 6.29 7.65 -3.84
CA SER A 31 5.15 6.83 -4.30
C SER A 31 5.51 5.34 -4.49
N SER A 32 6.77 5.03 -4.82
CA SER A 32 7.26 3.65 -4.90
C SER A 32 7.41 3.02 -3.50
N ILE A 33 7.76 3.81 -2.48
CA ILE A 33 7.76 3.36 -1.08
C ILE A 33 6.33 3.04 -0.63
N VAL A 34 5.37 3.94 -0.91
CA VAL A 34 3.94 3.68 -0.62
C VAL A 34 3.48 2.36 -1.24
N LEU A 35 3.82 2.14 -2.53
CA LEU A 35 3.48 0.89 -3.22
C LEU A 35 4.11 -0.34 -2.56
N LYS A 36 5.34 -0.25 -2.06
CA LYS A 36 6.01 -1.33 -1.33
C LYS A 36 5.25 -1.66 -0.04
N GLU A 37 4.94 -0.65 0.77
CA GLU A 37 4.25 -0.83 2.05
C GLU A 37 2.83 -1.40 1.86
N LEU A 38 2.08 -0.94 0.84
CA LEU A 38 0.78 -1.51 0.50
C LEU A 38 0.86 -3.00 0.11
N ARG A 39 1.92 -3.41 -0.59
CA ARG A 39 2.15 -4.84 -0.92
C ARG A 39 2.43 -5.67 0.32
N GLU A 40 3.21 -5.13 1.27
CA GLU A 40 3.46 -5.79 2.57
C GLU A 40 2.16 -5.91 3.38
N THR A 41 1.33 -4.86 3.41
CA THR A 41 0.00 -4.90 4.05
C THR A 41 -0.90 -5.95 3.40
N HIS A 42 -0.96 -5.98 2.07
CA HIS A 42 -1.78 -6.95 1.33
C HIS A 42 -1.37 -8.41 1.61
N ILE A 43 -0.06 -8.71 1.63
CA ILE A 43 0.44 -10.04 2.00
C ILE A 43 0.05 -10.38 3.44
N SER A 44 0.22 -9.43 4.36
CA SER A 44 -0.09 -9.63 5.78
C SER A 44 -1.58 -9.92 6.00
N LEU A 45 -2.48 -9.22 5.28
CA LEU A 45 -3.93 -9.47 5.32
C LEU A 45 -4.29 -10.88 4.82
N LYS A 46 -3.65 -11.33 3.73
CA LYS A 46 -3.80 -12.71 3.23
C LYS A 46 -3.34 -13.74 4.26
N LEU A 47 -2.18 -13.53 4.89
CA LEU A 47 -1.68 -14.43 5.93
C LEU A 47 -2.63 -14.53 7.13
N ILE A 48 -3.25 -13.41 7.56
CA ILE A 48 -4.26 -13.45 8.64
C ILE A 48 -5.50 -14.23 8.21
N LYS A 49 -5.96 -14.04 6.96
CA LYS A 49 -7.11 -14.78 6.42
C LYS A 49 -6.81 -16.28 6.36
N ASP A 50 -5.68 -16.66 5.79
CA ASP A 50 -5.30 -18.06 5.57
C ASP A 50 -4.99 -18.81 6.87
N SER A 51 -4.44 -18.11 7.87
CA SER A 51 -4.22 -18.66 9.21
C SER A 51 -5.51 -18.86 10.02
N LYS A 52 -6.66 -18.38 9.53
CA LYS A 52 -7.98 -18.47 10.19
C LYS A 52 -7.98 -17.93 11.63
N ILE A 53 -7.07 -17.02 11.95
CA ILE A 53 -6.93 -16.43 13.30
C ILE A 53 -8.11 -15.50 13.62
N SER A 54 -8.69 -14.87 12.60
CA SER A 54 -9.87 -14.01 12.76
C SER A 54 -11.15 -14.78 12.48
N SER A 55 -12.16 -14.60 13.32
CA SER A 55 -13.54 -15.03 13.03
C SER A 55 -14.18 -14.19 11.91
N GLU A 56 -13.68 -12.99 11.67
CA GLU A 56 -14.25 -12.02 10.72
C GLU A 56 -13.66 -12.18 9.31
N GLN A 57 -14.04 -13.26 8.64
CA GLN A 57 -13.54 -13.61 7.31
C GLN A 57 -14.08 -12.69 6.20
N SER A 58 -15.30 -12.16 6.38
CA SER A 58 -15.93 -11.28 5.41
C SER A 58 -15.24 -9.91 5.37
N GLY A 59 -15.01 -9.32 6.54
CA GLY A 59 -14.25 -8.07 6.67
C GLY A 59 -12.82 -8.20 6.13
N LEU A 60 -12.11 -9.30 6.41
CA LEU A 60 -10.78 -9.54 5.85
C LEU A 60 -10.79 -9.61 4.32
N THR A 61 -11.78 -10.28 3.72
CA THR A 61 -11.90 -10.36 2.27
C THR A 61 -12.08 -8.99 1.64
N ARG A 62 -12.92 -8.14 2.25
CA ARG A 62 -13.12 -6.76 1.83
C ARG A 62 -11.82 -5.94 1.95
N LEU A 63 -11.12 -6.03 3.08
CA LEU A 63 -9.86 -5.30 3.29
C LEU A 63 -8.76 -5.73 2.31
N ILE A 64 -8.69 -7.03 1.98
CA ILE A 64 -7.76 -7.53 0.96
C ILE A 64 -8.07 -6.91 -0.40
N ASP A 65 -9.34 -6.85 -0.78
CA ASP A 65 -9.75 -6.24 -2.05
C ASP A 65 -9.45 -4.73 -2.08
N GLU A 66 -9.84 -3.99 -1.05
CA GLU A 66 -9.53 -2.55 -0.93
C GLU A 66 -8.02 -2.29 -0.99
N CYS A 67 -7.21 -3.09 -0.29
CA CYS A 67 -5.75 -2.97 -0.34
C CYS A 67 -5.20 -3.27 -1.75
N ASN A 68 -5.76 -4.25 -2.46
CA ASN A 68 -5.38 -4.56 -3.83
C ASN A 68 -5.74 -3.42 -4.80
N GLN A 69 -6.89 -2.76 -4.61
CA GLN A 69 -7.25 -1.55 -5.37
C GLN A 69 -6.23 -0.42 -5.14
N LEU A 70 -5.81 -0.19 -3.89
CA LEU A 70 -4.76 0.79 -3.58
C LEU A 70 -3.42 0.43 -4.23
N VAL A 71 -3.02 -0.85 -4.21
CA VAL A 71 -1.81 -1.32 -4.93
C VAL A 71 -1.92 -1.00 -6.43
N ALA A 72 -3.06 -1.25 -7.06
CA ALA A 72 -3.28 -0.95 -8.47
C ALA A 72 -3.19 0.56 -8.77
N ILE A 73 -3.81 1.39 -7.92
CA ILE A 73 -3.75 2.85 -8.02
C ILE A 73 -2.31 3.33 -7.93
N PHE A 74 -1.55 2.95 -6.90
CA PHE A 74 -0.18 3.41 -6.72
C PHE A 74 0.78 2.84 -7.78
N HIS A 75 0.54 1.62 -8.25
CA HIS A 75 1.27 1.09 -9.41
C HIS A 75 1.04 1.96 -10.65
N LYS A 76 -0.21 2.35 -10.93
CA LYS A 76 -0.53 3.23 -12.06
C LYS A 76 0.04 4.64 -11.88
N THR A 77 0.02 5.18 -10.67
CA THR A 77 0.63 6.47 -10.31
C THR A 77 2.12 6.48 -10.63
N VAL A 78 2.87 5.48 -10.13
CA VAL A 78 4.32 5.38 -10.34
C VAL A 78 4.65 5.20 -11.82
N THR A 79 3.96 4.29 -12.52
CA THR A 79 4.23 4.03 -13.95
C THR A 79 3.92 5.24 -14.83
N THR A 80 2.81 5.94 -14.56
CA THR A 80 2.45 7.15 -15.31
C THR A 80 3.45 8.28 -15.06
N ALA A 81 3.85 8.49 -13.80
CA ALA A 81 4.84 9.51 -13.47
C ALA A 81 6.20 9.23 -14.14
N LYS A 82 6.65 7.98 -14.16
CA LYS A 82 7.88 7.56 -14.87
C LYS A 82 7.80 7.79 -16.38
N SER A 83 6.65 7.56 -17.01
CA SER A 83 6.47 7.77 -18.45
C SER A 83 6.47 9.25 -18.88
N ARG A 84 6.32 10.18 -17.93
CA ARG A 84 6.26 11.64 -18.15
C ARG A 84 7.50 12.38 -17.62
N MET A 85 8.54 11.63 -17.26
CA MET A 85 9.88 12.16 -17.00
C MET A 85 10.60 12.32 -18.33
#